data_AF-A0A953JLA0-F1
#
_entry.id   AF-A0A953JLA0-F1
#
_cell.length_a   1.000
_cell.length_b   1.000
_cell.length_c   1.000
_cell.angle_alpha   90.00
_cell.angle_beta   90.00
_cell.angle_gamma   90.00
#
_symmetry.space_group_name_H-M   'P 1'
#
loop_
_entity.id
_entity.type
_entity.pdbx_description
1 polymer ?
#
loop_
_entity_poly.entity_id
_entity_poly.type
_entity_poly.pdbx_seq_one_letter_code
_entity_poly.pdbx_strand_id
1 'polypeptide(L)'
;MKPSKIIIKYEHVAEQTHGSVKRLVGFAQAKSLLTLFDYVDLDANPRSAKWGPVTEAIVESIRRDPDIFPFKTKGVLVGSSEYEALQRQRYELRFEDKTTEGILDGGHNMLAIGTHVLTTALNDEKAARKIKNWESFKAAWLANRAAIEAIRDELTFLVPVEVLVPADLNDDAVVADFRSELLEICAARNNNAELTLETKANQKGFYEAIKAALPATVRDRIEWKSNMAGGDVKVRDIVALAWIPLSLLPDLPVKSPAPQNIYRNKGECAKLFDDLMSDETVSARAGDGPLHSLKNDAVLSAIKVLGDLPALYDKIYADFPAAYNAAGGHFGRIGIVRMFDPAKKADKNRKYMRTQPQTHFTEQDVEYSYPDGLIMPLVWGLRALMVVKDGKVVWRTDPALFLDRHLRAIAQNYKLVLEMSRFDPQKLGKNEASYGFAVSQFESALLKEGKMAA
;
A
#
# COMPACT_ATOMS: atom_id res chain seq x y z
N MET A 1 19.49 -2.87 21.62
CA MET A 1 19.46 -4.32 21.28
C MET A 1 20.71 -4.63 20.47
N LYS A 2 21.43 -5.73 20.74
CA LYS A 2 22.58 -6.10 19.88
C LYS A 2 22.04 -6.38 18.46
N PRO A 3 22.69 -5.85 17.39
CA PRO A 3 22.27 -6.15 16.04
C PRO A 3 22.28 -7.67 15.80
N SER A 4 21.22 -8.17 15.18
CA SER A 4 21.01 -9.60 14.95
C SER A 4 22.04 -10.10 13.93
N LYS A 5 23.07 -10.79 14.40
CA LYS A 5 24.12 -11.37 13.56
C LYS A 5 23.53 -12.49 12.70
N ILE A 6 23.53 -12.32 11.38
CA ILE A 6 23.13 -13.37 10.43
C ILE A 6 24.39 -13.85 9.72
N ILE A 7 24.66 -15.15 9.76
CA ILE A 7 25.82 -15.73 9.08
C ILE A 7 25.33 -16.60 7.95
N ILE A 8 25.70 -16.24 6.72
CA ILE A 8 25.50 -17.08 5.54
C ILE A 8 26.80 -17.82 5.25
N LYS A 9 26.75 -19.15 5.28
CA LYS A 9 27.85 -20.03 4.84
C LYS A 9 27.54 -20.55 3.44
N TYR A 10 28.42 -20.24 2.50
CA TYR A 10 28.40 -20.80 1.15
C TYR A 10 29.16 -22.13 1.09
N GLU A 11 28.73 -23.00 0.18
CA GLU A 11 29.51 -24.16 -0.28
C GLU A 11 30.43 -23.75 -1.44
N HIS A 12 29.94 -22.83 -2.27
CA HIS A 12 30.72 -22.14 -3.31
C HIS A 12 30.26 -20.69 -3.39
N VAL A 13 31.20 -19.75 -3.47
CA VAL A 13 30.92 -18.33 -3.63
C VAL A 13 31.85 -17.72 -4.68
N ALA A 14 31.28 -16.88 -5.53
CA ALA A 14 32.01 -15.98 -6.41
C ALA A 14 31.76 -14.53 -5.96
N GLU A 15 32.80 -13.71 -6.04
CA GLU A 15 32.74 -12.29 -5.70
C GLU A 15 32.90 -11.45 -6.98
N GLN A 16 32.06 -10.44 -7.13
CA GLN A 16 32.06 -9.55 -8.28
C GLN A 16 31.83 -8.11 -7.79
N THR A 17 32.74 -7.21 -8.13
CA THR A 17 32.67 -5.81 -7.69
C THR A 17 32.51 -4.89 -8.91
N HIS A 18 31.56 -3.97 -8.85
CA HIS A 18 31.37 -2.92 -9.85
C HIS A 18 30.74 -1.68 -9.19
N GLY A 19 31.37 -0.51 -9.38
CA GLY A 19 30.93 0.72 -8.73
C GLY A 19 30.93 0.58 -7.20
N SER A 20 29.86 1.04 -6.57
CA SER A 20 29.66 0.98 -5.11
C SER A 20 29.25 -0.41 -4.61
N VAL A 21 28.96 -1.37 -5.50
CA VAL A 21 28.36 -2.66 -5.17
C VAL A 21 29.37 -3.81 -5.31
N LYS A 22 29.46 -4.63 -4.26
CA LYS A 22 30.02 -5.99 -4.31
C LYS A 22 28.91 -7.02 -4.21
N ARG A 23 28.89 -7.92 -5.20
CA ARG A 23 27.98 -9.06 -5.29
C ARG A 23 28.71 -10.33 -4.87
N LEU A 24 28.19 -11.00 -3.85
CA LEU A 24 28.53 -12.37 -3.48
C LEU A 24 27.44 -13.29 -4.04
N VAL A 25 27.80 -14.24 -4.88
CA VAL A 25 26.84 -15.14 -5.53
C VAL A 25 27.30 -16.58 -5.42
N GLY A 26 26.40 -17.47 -5.01
CA GLY A 26 26.78 -18.85 -4.76
C GLY A 26 25.64 -19.73 -4.26
N PHE A 27 26.00 -20.93 -3.80
CA PHE A 27 25.07 -21.87 -3.20
C PHE A 27 25.32 -21.99 -1.70
N ALA A 28 24.25 -21.94 -0.92
CA ALA A 28 24.27 -22.19 0.52
C ALA A 28 23.36 -23.38 0.84
N GLN A 29 23.73 -24.18 1.83
CA GLN A 29 22.80 -25.19 2.37
C GLN A 29 21.63 -24.50 3.07
N ALA A 30 20.43 -25.07 2.97
CA ALA A 30 19.23 -24.50 3.60
C ALA A 30 19.40 -24.27 5.12
N LYS A 31 20.17 -25.12 5.82
CA LYS A 31 20.50 -24.92 7.24
C LYS A 31 21.26 -23.63 7.55
N SER A 32 21.99 -23.07 6.58
CA SER A 32 22.69 -21.79 6.70
C SER A 32 21.74 -20.59 6.64
N LEU A 33 20.49 -20.80 6.22
CA LEU A 33 19.48 -19.75 6.08
C LEU A 33 18.52 -19.65 7.26
N LEU A 34 18.58 -20.55 8.24
CA LEU A 34 17.64 -20.57 9.37
C LEU A 34 17.64 -19.23 10.14
N THR A 35 18.82 -18.64 10.36
CA THR A 35 18.95 -17.34 11.04
C THR A 35 18.38 -16.19 10.20
N LEU A 36 18.39 -16.30 8.87
CA LEU A 36 17.74 -15.34 7.99
C LEU A 36 16.22 -15.34 8.23
N PHE A 37 15.61 -16.53 8.35
CA PHE A 37 14.19 -16.67 8.70
C PHE A 37 13.87 -16.19 10.12
N ASP A 38 14.82 -16.30 11.05
CA ASP A 38 14.62 -15.85 12.43
C ASP A 38 14.52 -14.32 12.49
N TYR A 39 15.43 -13.59 11.83
CA TYR A 39 15.64 -12.16 12.09
C TYR A 39 15.24 -11.21 10.96
N VAL A 40 15.00 -11.70 9.73
CA VAL A 40 14.64 -10.87 8.57
C VAL A 40 13.18 -11.12 8.18
N ASP A 41 12.52 -10.03 7.80
CA ASP A 41 11.17 -10.01 7.26
C ASP A 41 11.21 -9.57 5.77
N LEU A 42 10.06 -9.46 5.12
CA LEU A 42 9.94 -8.97 3.74
C LEU A 42 9.72 -7.45 3.66
N ASP A 43 10.19 -6.71 4.66
CA ASP A 43 10.06 -5.25 4.75
C ASP A 43 10.81 -4.54 3.62
N ALA A 44 12.04 -4.95 3.32
CA ALA A 44 12.79 -4.47 2.17
C ALA A 44 12.25 -4.95 0.81
N ASN A 45 11.46 -6.03 0.81
CA ASN A 45 10.87 -6.55 -0.41
C ASN A 45 9.71 -5.65 -0.89
N PRO A 46 9.64 -5.27 -2.18
CA PRO A 46 8.51 -4.52 -2.73
C PRO A 46 7.21 -5.31 -2.72
N ARG A 47 7.28 -6.64 -2.58
CA ARG A 47 6.14 -7.54 -2.65
C ARG A 47 6.04 -8.36 -1.38
N SER A 48 4.81 -8.54 -0.90
CA SER A 48 4.53 -9.59 0.07
C SER A 48 4.47 -10.95 -0.64
N ALA A 49 5.00 -11.98 0.01
CA ALA A 49 4.90 -13.35 -0.48
C ALA A 49 3.56 -13.99 -0.09
N LYS A 50 2.89 -14.62 -1.05
CA LYS A 50 1.66 -15.39 -0.84
C LYS A 50 1.84 -16.84 -1.27
N TRP A 51 1.15 -17.74 -0.58
CA TRP A 51 1.06 -19.13 -0.99
C TRP A 51 0.21 -19.27 -2.25
N GLY A 52 0.67 -20.06 -3.21
CA GLY A 52 -0.04 -20.33 -4.46
C GLY A 52 0.75 -21.26 -5.39
N PRO A 53 0.38 -21.33 -6.68
CA PRO A 53 0.97 -22.28 -7.63
C PRO A 53 2.50 -22.17 -7.75
N VAL A 54 3.04 -20.96 -7.65
CA VAL A 54 4.50 -20.72 -7.71
C VAL A 54 5.20 -21.31 -6.48
N THR A 55 4.71 -21.05 -5.26
CA THR A 55 5.32 -21.58 -4.04
C THR A 55 5.17 -23.10 -3.98
N GLU A 56 4.03 -23.64 -4.42
CA GLU A 56 3.79 -25.08 -4.50
C GLU A 56 4.78 -25.77 -5.45
N ALA A 57 5.00 -25.22 -6.64
CA ALA A 57 5.97 -25.74 -7.61
C ALA A 57 7.42 -25.69 -7.08
N ILE A 58 7.77 -24.65 -6.30
CA ILE A 58 9.08 -24.56 -5.65
C ILE A 58 9.23 -25.67 -4.59
N VAL A 59 8.23 -25.87 -3.73
CA VAL A 59 8.25 -26.96 -2.73
C VAL A 59 8.33 -28.34 -3.40
N GLU A 60 7.58 -28.55 -4.49
CA GLU A 60 7.67 -29.78 -5.27
C GLU A 60 9.08 -29.99 -5.83
N SER A 61 9.72 -28.93 -6.34
CA SER A 61 11.09 -29.00 -6.87
C SER A 61 12.11 -29.38 -5.80
N ILE A 62 11.97 -28.86 -4.58
CA ILE A 62 12.85 -29.23 -3.44
C ILE A 62 12.68 -30.73 -3.12
N ARG A 63 11.45 -31.25 -3.15
CA ARG A 63 11.15 -32.64 -2.80
C ARG A 63 11.56 -33.64 -3.88
N ARG A 64 11.29 -33.33 -5.14
CA ARG A 64 11.50 -34.26 -6.26
C ARG A 64 12.92 -34.21 -6.80
N ASP A 65 13.50 -33.02 -6.84
CA ASP A 65 14.73 -32.76 -7.59
C ASP A 65 15.74 -31.92 -6.79
N PRO A 66 16.09 -32.30 -5.54
CA PRO A 66 16.93 -31.48 -4.66
C PRO A 66 18.31 -31.17 -5.25
N ASP A 67 18.88 -32.09 -6.04
CA ASP A 67 20.21 -31.92 -6.65
C ASP A 67 20.26 -30.85 -7.74
N ILE A 68 19.15 -30.68 -8.48
CA ILE A 68 19.03 -29.67 -9.55
C ILE A 68 18.18 -28.48 -9.14
N PHE A 69 17.57 -28.52 -7.95
CA PHE A 69 16.79 -27.42 -7.40
C PHE A 69 17.50 -26.06 -7.47
N PRO A 70 18.82 -25.94 -7.18
CA PRO A 70 19.53 -24.67 -7.31
C PRO A 70 19.44 -24.03 -8.71
N PHE A 71 19.26 -24.84 -9.74
CA PHE A 71 19.14 -24.36 -11.12
C PHE A 71 17.69 -24.16 -11.57
N LYS A 72 16.71 -24.63 -10.78
CA LYS A 72 15.27 -24.46 -11.03
C LYS A 72 14.70 -23.18 -10.41
N THR A 73 15.46 -22.50 -9.56
CA THR A 73 15.03 -21.28 -8.88
C THR A 73 16.01 -20.13 -9.10
N LYS A 74 15.49 -18.89 -9.04
CA LYS A 74 16.32 -17.68 -8.95
C LYS A 74 16.99 -17.52 -7.59
N GLY A 75 16.56 -18.29 -6.58
CA GLY A 75 17.12 -18.22 -5.23
C GLY A 75 16.66 -16.98 -4.47
N VAL A 76 17.55 -16.46 -3.63
CA VAL A 76 17.26 -15.34 -2.73
C VAL A 76 18.29 -14.24 -2.94
N LEU A 77 17.82 -13.00 -3.04
CA LEU A 77 18.67 -11.81 -3.08
C LEU A 77 18.58 -11.08 -1.75
N VAL A 78 19.71 -10.88 -1.09
CA VAL A 78 19.82 -10.18 0.19
C VAL A 78 20.68 -8.92 0.02
N GLY A 79 20.29 -7.81 0.64
CA GLY A 79 21.08 -6.57 0.67
C GLY A 79 21.41 -6.16 2.10
N SER A 80 22.65 -5.74 2.34
CA SER A 80 23.14 -5.34 3.68
C SER A 80 24.23 -4.28 3.53
N SER A 81 24.12 -3.12 4.20
CA SER A 81 25.20 -2.12 4.16
C SER A 81 26.33 -2.38 5.15
N GLU A 82 26.11 -3.22 6.16
CA GLU A 82 27.16 -3.68 7.09
C GLU A 82 27.38 -5.20 6.91
N TYR A 83 28.63 -5.61 6.69
CA TYR A 83 29.02 -7.03 6.63
C TYR A 83 30.45 -7.30 7.11
N GLU A 84 30.73 -8.54 7.47
CA GLU A 84 32.08 -9.02 7.77
C GLU A 84 32.34 -10.34 7.05
N ALA A 85 33.40 -10.40 6.25
CA ALA A 85 33.88 -11.63 5.66
C ALA A 85 34.61 -12.47 6.72
N LEU A 86 34.10 -13.67 6.98
CA LEU A 86 34.66 -14.62 7.93
C LEU A 86 35.37 -15.77 7.20
N GLN A 87 36.15 -16.56 7.95
CA GLN A 87 36.79 -17.75 7.39
C GLN A 87 35.78 -18.79 6.88
N ARG A 88 36.20 -19.59 5.89
CA ARG A 88 35.44 -20.71 5.30
C ARG A 88 34.16 -20.26 4.57
N GLN A 89 34.30 -19.23 3.74
CA GLN A 89 33.20 -18.71 2.89
C GLN A 89 31.94 -18.35 3.70
N ARG A 90 32.16 -17.75 4.87
CA ARG A 90 31.10 -17.28 5.77
C ARG A 90 31.07 -15.77 5.73
N TYR A 91 29.88 -15.20 5.70
CA TYR A 91 29.69 -13.76 5.71
C TYR A 91 28.67 -13.41 6.80
N GLU A 92 29.10 -12.60 7.77
CA GLU A 92 28.21 -12.01 8.77
C GLU A 92 27.55 -10.78 8.16
N LEU A 93 26.23 -10.71 8.18
CA LEU A 93 25.42 -9.59 7.70
C LEU A 93 24.73 -8.91 8.88
N ARG A 94 24.58 -7.59 8.77
CA ARG A 94 23.89 -6.76 9.75
C ARG A 94 23.03 -5.73 9.03
N PHE A 95 21.77 -5.69 9.43
CA PHE A 95 20.74 -4.86 8.83
C PHE A 95 20.52 -3.64 9.71
N GLU A 96 21.01 -2.48 9.27
CA GLU A 96 20.82 -1.22 9.98
C GLU A 96 19.39 -0.70 9.77
N ASP A 97 18.94 -0.67 8.52
CA ASP A 97 17.58 -0.28 8.14
C ASP A 97 16.84 -1.46 7.48
N LYS A 98 15.99 -2.12 8.26
CA LYS A 98 15.20 -3.28 7.78
C LYS A 98 14.19 -2.93 6.69
N THR A 99 13.88 -1.65 6.48
CA THR A 99 12.92 -1.21 5.45
C THR A 99 13.55 -1.17 4.06
N THR A 100 14.88 -1.11 3.97
CA THR A 100 15.66 -1.05 2.72
C THR A 100 16.63 -2.22 2.59
N GLU A 101 17.06 -2.81 3.71
CA GLU A 101 17.99 -3.94 3.80
C GLU A 101 17.28 -5.22 4.28
N GLY A 102 17.74 -6.38 3.82
CA GLY A 102 17.09 -7.66 4.06
C GLY A 102 16.86 -8.43 2.76
N ILE A 103 15.73 -9.13 2.66
CA ILE A 103 15.38 -9.91 1.45
C ILE A 103 14.83 -8.96 0.37
N LEU A 104 15.66 -8.63 -0.63
CA LEU A 104 15.31 -7.72 -1.73
C LEU A 104 14.48 -8.43 -2.82
N ASP A 105 14.79 -9.70 -3.09
CA ASP A 105 14.07 -10.54 -4.05
C ASP A 105 14.09 -12.01 -3.58
N GLY A 106 13.12 -12.80 -4.05
CA GLY A 106 12.96 -14.20 -3.66
C GLY A 106 12.02 -14.41 -2.49
N GLY A 107 11.14 -13.46 -2.15
CA GLY A 107 10.16 -13.62 -1.06
C GLY A 107 9.28 -14.88 -1.19
N HIS A 108 8.84 -15.23 -2.40
CA HIS A 108 8.12 -16.49 -2.65
C HIS A 108 9.02 -17.74 -2.52
N ASN A 109 10.30 -17.64 -2.92
CA ASN A 109 11.28 -18.70 -2.73
C ASN A 109 11.50 -18.94 -1.23
N MET A 110 11.70 -17.88 -0.46
CA MET A 110 11.83 -17.95 0.99
C MET A 110 10.58 -18.54 1.65
N LEU A 111 9.38 -18.09 1.26
CA LEU A 111 8.12 -18.63 1.80
C LEU A 111 8.00 -20.15 1.51
N ALA A 112 8.33 -20.58 0.30
CA ALA A 112 8.30 -21.98 -0.10
C ALA A 112 9.34 -22.82 0.65
N ILE A 113 10.61 -22.37 0.69
CA ILE A 113 11.72 -23.04 1.41
C ILE A 113 11.37 -23.15 2.90
N GLY A 114 10.96 -22.05 3.52
CA GLY A 114 10.60 -22.03 4.93
C GLY A 114 9.39 -22.93 5.23
N THR A 115 8.38 -22.95 4.38
CA THR A 115 7.22 -23.84 4.54
C THR A 115 7.62 -25.30 4.39
N HIS A 116 8.49 -25.63 3.43
CA HIS A 116 9.04 -26.97 3.29
C HIS A 116 9.74 -27.41 4.58
N VAL A 117 10.69 -26.59 5.09
CA VAL A 117 11.39 -26.83 6.36
C VAL A 117 10.41 -27.04 7.51
N LEU A 118 9.40 -26.18 7.65
CA LEU A 118 8.37 -26.29 8.68
C LEU A 118 7.59 -27.60 8.57
N THR A 119 7.12 -27.98 7.38
CA THR A 119 6.36 -29.23 7.20
C THR A 119 7.20 -30.47 7.49
N THR A 120 8.50 -30.44 7.15
CA THR A 120 9.44 -31.52 7.45
C THR A 120 9.67 -31.62 8.96
N ALA A 121 9.91 -30.49 9.64
CA ALA A 121 10.13 -30.45 11.08
C ALA A 121 8.93 -30.96 11.89
N LEU A 122 7.71 -30.72 11.40
CA LEU A 122 6.47 -31.14 12.05
C LEU A 122 6.02 -32.55 11.64
N ASN A 123 6.63 -33.14 10.60
CA ASN A 123 6.14 -34.35 9.95
C ASN A 123 4.64 -34.27 9.61
N ASP A 124 4.17 -33.09 9.19
CA ASP A 124 2.77 -32.80 8.84
C ASP A 124 2.71 -31.96 7.56
N GLU A 125 2.47 -32.62 6.42
CA GLU A 125 2.31 -31.94 5.14
C GLU A 125 1.07 -31.03 5.10
N LYS A 126 0.05 -31.29 5.93
CA LYS A 126 -1.16 -30.46 5.96
C LYS A 126 -0.90 -29.11 6.64
N ALA A 127 0.20 -28.97 7.38
CA ALA A 127 0.61 -27.70 7.98
C ALA A 127 0.81 -26.60 6.92
N ALA A 128 1.27 -26.95 5.70
CA ALA A 128 1.40 -26.00 4.59
C ALA A 128 0.07 -25.31 4.24
N ARG A 129 -1.08 -26.01 4.36
CA ARG A 129 -2.40 -25.44 4.05
C ARG A 129 -2.81 -24.31 4.98
N LYS A 130 -2.19 -24.21 6.15
CA LYS A 130 -2.42 -23.13 7.12
C LYS A 130 -1.56 -21.90 6.81
N ILE A 131 -0.53 -22.04 5.98
CA ILE A 131 0.36 -20.97 5.56
C ILE A 131 -0.21 -20.32 4.30
N LYS A 132 -0.79 -19.13 4.46
CA LYS A 132 -1.39 -18.38 3.33
C LYS A 132 -0.48 -17.29 2.79
N ASN A 133 0.37 -16.75 3.65
CA ASN A 133 1.24 -15.61 3.39
C ASN A 133 2.44 -15.63 4.35
N TRP A 134 3.35 -14.68 4.14
CA TRP A 134 4.54 -14.54 4.97
C TRP A 134 4.25 -14.34 6.48
N GLU A 135 3.23 -13.57 6.84
CA GLU A 135 2.86 -13.34 8.26
C GLU A 135 2.45 -14.64 8.97
N SER A 136 1.54 -15.40 8.36
CA SER A 136 1.11 -16.70 8.88
C SER A 136 2.27 -17.70 8.96
N PHE A 137 3.22 -17.62 8.01
CA PHE A 137 4.45 -18.38 8.03
C PHE A 137 5.35 -17.99 9.21
N LYS A 138 5.63 -16.69 9.43
CA LYS A 138 6.47 -16.21 10.54
C LYS A 138 5.90 -16.61 11.89
N ALA A 139 4.59 -16.52 12.08
CA ALA A 139 3.92 -16.98 13.29
C ALA A 139 4.14 -18.48 13.53
N ALA A 140 3.98 -19.31 12.49
CA ALA A 140 4.21 -20.74 12.59
C ALA A 140 5.69 -21.10 12.77
N TRP A 141 6.61 -20.37 12.12
CA TRP A 141 8.06 -20.54 12.26
C TRP A 141 8.50 -20.32 13.70
N LEU A 142 8.08 -19.20 14.31
CA LEU A 142 8.40 -18.86 15.70
C LEU A 142 7.82 -19.89 16.67
N ALA A 143 6.57 -20.32 16.46
CA ALA A 143 5.92 -21.31 17.32
C ALA A 143 6.60 -22.69 17.29
N ASN A 144 7.29 -23.03 16.19
CA ASN A 144 7.88 -24.36 15.97
C ASN A 144 9.41 -24.31 15.85
N ARG A 145 10.06 -23.22 16.32
CA ARG A 145 11.48 -22.99 16.13
C ARG A 145 12.38 -24.10 16.69
N ALA A 146 11.98 -24.71 17.81
CA ALA A 146 12.70 -25.82 18.43
C ALA A 146 12.66 -27.10 17.57
N ALA A 147 11.50 -27.42 16.96
CA ALA A 147 11.38 -28.55 16.05
C ALA A 147 12.20 -28.33 14.77
N ILE A 148 12.23 -27.11 14.26
CA ILE A 148 13.05 -26.73 13.10
C ILE A 148 14.55 -26.88 13.41
N GLU A 149 14.99 -26.51 14.61
CA GLU A 149 16.39 -26.69 15.01
C GLU A 149 16.78 -28.18 15.08
N ALA A 150 15.86 -29.04 15.51
CA ALA A 150 16.12 -30.48 15.64
C ALA A 150 16.46 -31.15 14.30
N ILE A 151 15.93 -30.65 13.18
CA ILE A 151 16.20 -31.18 11.84
C ILE A 151 17.32 -30.42 11.11
N ARG A 152 18.02 -29.48 11.78
CA ARG A 152 18.97 -28.56 11.13
C ARG A 152 20.01 -29.28 10.27
N ASP A 153 20.54 -30.40 10.73
CA ASP A 153 21.57 -31.14 10.00
C ASP A 153 21.04 -31.94 8.81
N GLU A 154 19.72 -32.15 8.72
CA GLU A 154 19.06 -32.79 7.58
C GLU A 154 18.86 -31.79 6.41
N LEU A 155 18.85 -30.49 6.69
CA LEU A 155 18.61 -29.40 5.73
C LEU A 155 19.84 -29.10 4.85
N THR A 156 20.26 -30.10 4.08
CA THR A 156 21.49 -30.10 3.28
C THR A 156 21.32 -29.69 1.83
N PHE A 157 20.08 -29.58 1.33
CA PHE A 157 19.80 -29.13 -0.03
C PHE A 157 20.29 -27.71 -0.25
N LEU A 158 20.74 -27.44 -1.48
CA LEU A 158 21.36 -26.17 -1.85
C LEU A 158 20.31 -25.15 -2.28
N VAL A 159 20.54 -23.89 -1.91
CA VAL A 159 19.76 -22.72 -2.30
C VAL A 159 20.71 -21.72 -2.96
N PRO A 160 20.37 -21.18 -4.15
CA PRO A 160 21.12 -20.06 -4.72
C PRO A 160 20.91 -18.82 -3.87
N VAL A 161 22.00 -18.19 -3.46
CA VAL A 161 21.98 -16.99 -2.62
C VAL A 161 22.88 -15.94 -3.25
N GLU A 162 22.28 -14.79 -3.52
CA GLU A 162 22.98 -13.57 -3.93
C GLU A 162 22.93 -12.58 -2.76
N VAL A 163 24.07 -12.03 -2.39
CA VAL A 163 24.19 -10.99 -1.35
C VAL A 163 24.85 -9.77 -1.97
N LEU A 164 24.20 -8.61 -1.86
CA LEU A 164 24.74 -7.31 -2.22
C LEU A 164 25.22 -6.59 -0.98
N VAL A 165 26.47 -6.14 -1.02
CA VAL A 165 27.14 -5.39 0.05
C VAL A 165 27.98 -4.26 -0.56
N PRO A 166 28.38 -3.24 0.23
CA PRO A 166 29.29 -2.20 -0.27
C PRO A 166 30.61 -2.79 -0.78
N ALA A 167 31.13 -2.18 -1.85
CA ALA A 167 32.41 -2.56 -2.44
C ALA A 167 33.58 -2.37 -1.46
N ASP A 168 33.56 -1.26 -0.73
CA ASP A 168 34.48 -0.92 0.36
C ASP A 168 33.67 -0.39 1.55
N LEU A 169 33.89 -0.98 2.73
CA LEU A 169 33.24 -0.55 3.98
C LEU A 169 33.98 0.57 4.69
N ASN A 170 35.23 0.84 4.30
CA ASN A 170 36.04 1.89 4.91
C ASN A 170 35.91 3.24 4.19
N ASP A 171 35.16 3.26 3.08
CA ASP A 171 34.88 4.45 2.30
C ASP A 171 33.40 4.83 2.48
N ASP A 172 33.16 5.86 3.29
CA ASP A 172 31.81 6.35 3.59
C ASP A 172 31.03 6.77 2.33
N ALA A 173 31.71 7.28 1.30
CA ALA A 173 31.06 7.66 0.05
C ALA A 173 30.56 6.42 -0.72
N VAL A 174 31.36 5.36 -0.74
CA VAL A 174 30.96 4.08 -1.36
C VAL A 174 29.77 3.45 -0.62
N VAL A 175 29.75 3.51 0.71
CA VAL A 175 28.62 3.01 1.51
C VAL A 175 27.35 3.82 1.26
N ALA A 176 27.46 5.16 1.18
CA ALA A 176 26.34 6.04 0.86
C ALA A 176 25.78 5.78 -0.54
N ASP A 177 26.66 5.67 -1.54
CA ASP A 177 26.26 5.35 -2.93
C ASP A 177 25.56 3.99 -3.00
N PHE A 178 26.10 2.96 -2.34
CA PHE A 178 25.47 1.63 -2.25
C PHE A 178 24.06 1.70 -1.66
N ARG A 179 23.88 2.44 -0.55
CA ARG A 179 22.58 2.61 0.12
C ARG A 179 21.56 3.29 -0.80
N SER A 180 21.99 4.32 -1.53
CA SER A 180 21.17 5.01 -2.52
C SER A 180 20.74 4.08 -3.67
N GLU A 181 21.65 3.25 -4.19
CA GLU A 181 21.39 2.34 -5.32
C GLU A 181 20.54 1.11 -4.94
N LEU A 182 20.55 0.69 -3.67
CA LEU A 182 19.94 -0.57 -3.22
C LEU A 182 18.44 -0.69 -3.55
N LEU A 183 17.67 0.39 -3.38
CA LEU A 183 16.24 0.40 -3.73
C LEU A 183 16.00 0.29 -5.24
N GLU A 184 16.83 0.95 -6.06
CA GLU A 184 16.72 0.89 -7.51
C GLU A 184 17.04 -0.52 -8.01
N ILE A 185 18.08 -1.15 -7.46
CA ILE A 185 18.45 -2.54 -7.74
C ILE A 185 17.30 -3.48 -7.33
N CYS A 186 16.75 -3.30 -6.13
CA CYS A 186 15.61 -4.07 -5.63
C CYS A 186 14.40 -3.96 -6.57
N ALA A 187 14.05 -2.74 -7.00
CA ALA A 187 12.95 -2.51 -7.93
C ALA A 187 13.20 -3.14 -9.30
N ALA A 188 14.43 -3.04 -9.83
CA ALA A 188 14.81 -3.60 -11.13
C ALA A 188 14.81 -5.13 -11.15
N ARG A 189 15.26 -5.78 -10.07
CA ARG A 189 15.31 -7.26 -9.97
C ARG A 189 13.92 -7.89 -9.90
N ASN A 190 12.95 -7.19 -9.33
CA ASN A 190 11.56 -7.65 -9.20
C ASN A 190 10.71 -7.52 -10.50
N ASN A 191 11.30 -7.05 -11.61
CA ASN A 191 10.61 -6.62 -12.83
C ASN A 191 10.07 -7.74 -13.76
N ASN A 192 10.08 -9.01 -13.33
CA ASN A 192 9.46 -10.13 -14.09
C ASN A 192 7.94 -9.91 -14.34
N ALA A 193 7.31 -9.07 -13.53
CA ALA A 193 6.11 -8.30 -13.84
C ALA A 193 6.41 -6.88 -13.35
N GLU A 194 6.05 -5.83 -14.10
CA GLU A 194 6.45 -4.47 -13.73
C GLU A 194 5.88 -4.07 -12.36
N LEU A 195 6.74 -3.59 -11.44
CA LEU A 195 6.27 -3.00 -10.19
C LEU A 195 5.43 -1.77 -10.52
N THR A 196 4.23 -1.69 -9.94
CA THR A 196 3.38 -0.52 -10.15
C THR A 196 4.06 0.73 -9.59
N LEU A 197 3.74 1.88 -10.16
CA LEU A 197 4.25 3.17 -9.70
C LEU A 197 4.06 3.35 -8.19
N GLU A 198 2.89 2.97 -7.68
CA GLU A 198 2.53 3.15 -6.28
C GLU A 198 3.37 2.25 -5.35
N THR A 199 3.72 1.04 -5.79
CA THR A 199 4.61 0.17 -5.02
C THR A 199 6.01 0.80 -4.92
N LYS A 200 6.52 1.37 -6.03
CA LYS A 200 7.81 2.07 -6.06
C LYS A 200 7.79 3.33 -5.18
N ALA A 201 6.74 4.15 -5.31
CA ALA A 201 6.56 5.37 -4.50
C ALA A 201 6.49 5.07 -3.00
N ASN A 202 5.82 3.97 -2.61
CA ASN A 202 5.81 3.52 -1.23
C ASN A 202 7.21 3.15 -0.72
N GLN A 203 8.02 2.45 -1.52
CA GLN A 203 9.41 2.14 -1.15
C GLN A 203 10.29 3.38 -1.01
N LYS A 204 10.05 4.43 -1.79
CA LYS A 204 10.73 5.72 -1.63
C LYS A 204 10.30 6.49 -0.36
N GLY A 205 9.33 5.99 0.41
CA GLY A 205 8.80 6.70 1.59
C GLY A 205 7.80 7.82 1.27
N PHE A 206 7.34 7.95 0.02
CA PHE A 206 6.45 9.05 -0.39
C PHE A 206 5.08 9.04 0.31
N TYR A 207 4.68 7.90 0.87
CA TYR A 207 3.39 7.75 1.54
C TYR A 207 3.47 7.81 3.06
N GLU A 208 4.64 8.02 3.68
CA GLU A 208 4.77 8.02 5.15
C GLU A 208 3.91 9.10 5.81
N ALA A 209 3.86 10.31 5.24
CA ALA A 209 3.00 11.38 5.74
C ALA A 209 1.50 11.02 5.63
N ILE A 210 1.09 10.32 4.56
CA ILE A 210 -0.29 9.85 4.39
C ILE A 210 -0.61 8.78 5.44
N LYS A 211 0.28 7.79 5.63
CA LYS A 211 0.13 6.75 6.65
C LYS A 211 -0.02 7.35 8.05
N ALA A 212 0.74 8.41 8.36
CA ALA A 212 0.67 9.08 9.66
C ALA A 212 -0.62 9.91 9.84
N ALA A 213 -1.20 10.43 8.76
CA ALA A 213 -2.43 11.23 8.82
C ALA A 213 -3.71 10.37 8.92
N LEU A 214 -3.66 9.11 8.48
CA LEU A 214 -4.82 8.23 8.44
C LEU A 214 -5.05 7.49 9.77
N PRO A 215 -6.32 7.30 10.19
CA PRO A 215 -6.65 6.38 11.28
C PRO A 215 -6.18 4.95 10.98
N ALA A 216 -5.74 4.22 12.00
CA ALA A 216 -5.24 2.83 11.84
C ALA A 216 -6.28 1.91 11.16
N THR A 217 -7.56 2.10 11.47
CA THR A 217 -8.69 1.35 10.88
C THR A 217 -8.80 1.50 9.36
N VAL A 218 -8.33 2.61 8.79
CA VAL A 218 -8.27 2.84 7.34
C VAL A 218 -6.88 2.49 6.80
N ARG A 219 -5.83 2.98 7.48
CA ARG A 219 -4.43 2.83 7.08
C ARG A 219 -4.03 1.38 6.84
N ASP A 220 -4.44 0.48 7.72
CA ASP A 220 -4.00 -0.92 7.70
C ASP A 220 -4.73 -1.74 6.62
N ARG A 221 -5.85 -1.22 6.08
CA ARG A 221 -6.60 -1.78 4.96
C ARG A 221 -6.11 -1.33 3.58
N ILE A 222 -5.20 -0.36 3.52
CA ILE A 222 -4.64 0.13 2.26
C ILE A 222 -3.56 -0.83 1.76
N GLU A 223 -3.67 -1.25 0.51
CA GLU A 223 -2.65 -2.03 -0.18
C GLU A 223 -1.46 -1.13 -0.56
N TRP A 224 -0.53 -0.94 0.39
CA TRP A 224 0.71 -0.17 0.21
C TRP A 224 1.76 -0.90 -0.64
N LYS A 225 1.69 -2.24 -0.64
CA LYS A 225 2.56 -3.12 -1.42
C LYS A 225 1.72 -4.13 -2.16
N SER A 226 2.18 -4.51 -3.36
CA SER A 226 1.54 -5.56 -4.14
C SER A 226 1.43 -6.86 -3.32
N ASN A 227 0.23 -7.45 -3.30
CA ASN A 227 -0.08 -8.66 -2.55
C ASN A 227 -0.04 -8.51 -1.02
N MET A 228 -0.21 -7.31 -0.47
CA MET A 228 -0.40 -7.15 0.97
C MET A 228 -1.56 -8.04 1.48
N ALA A 229 -1.42 -8.57 2.69
CA ALA A 229 -2.51 -9.28 3.37
C ALA A 229 -3.46 -8.25 3.99
N GLY A 230 -4.78 -8.49 3.94
CA GLY A 230 -5.77 -7.56 4.50
C GLY A 230 -5.97 -6.24 3.72
N GLY A 231 -5.16 -5.97 2.70
CA GLY A 231 -5.30 -4.79 1.84
C GLY A 231 -6.45 -4.94 0.83
N ASP A 232 -7.59 -4.29 1.08
CA ASP A 232 -8.74 -4.25 0.18
C ASP A 232 -9.03 -2.85 -0.38
N VAL A 233 -8.41 -1.81 0.17
CA VAL A 233 -8.40 -0.44 -0.36
C VAL A 233 -7.16 -0.22 -1.22
N LYS A 234 -7.31 0.25 -2.46
CA LYS A 234 -6.15 0.55 -3.31
C LYS A 234 -5.53 1.88 -2.90
N VAL A 235 -4.20 1.94 -2.75
CA VAL A 235 -3.47 3.18 -2.42
C VAL A 235 -3.80 4.35 -3.36
N ARG A 236 -4.02 4.08 -4.65
CA ARG A 236 -4.43 5.10 -5.64
C ARG A 236 -5.77 5.77 -5.31
N ASP A 237 -6.66 5.13 -4.56
CA ASP A 237 -7.93 5.72 -4.13
C ASP A 237 -7.67 6.84 -3.11
N ILE A 238 -6.73 6.62 -2.20
CA ILE A 238 -6.32 7.62 -1.20
C ILE A 238 -5.49 8.74 -1.85
N VAL A 239 -4.56 8.39 -2.74
CA VAL A 239 -3.78 9.40 -3.49
C VAL A 239 -4.68 10.28 -4.37
N ALA A 240 -5.75 9.72 -4.94
CA ALA A 240 -6.76 10.51 -5.65
C ALA A 240 -7.48 11.49 -4.72
N LEU A 241 -7.84 11.10 -3.50
CA LEU A 241 -8.44 12.00 -2.51
C LEU A 241 -7.47 13.08 -2.02
N ALA A 242 -6.16 12.79 -1.96
CA ALA A 242 -5.13 13.75 -1.56
C ALA A 242 -5.14 15.02 -2.44
N TRP A 243 -5.55 14.89 -3.71
CA TRP A 243 -5.65 16.01 -4.63
C TRP A 243 -6.74 17.01 -4.29
N ILE A 244 -7.73 16.66 -3.47
CA ILE A 244 -8.76 17.61 -3.00
C ILE A 244 -8.10 18.77 -2.22
N PRO A 245 -7.39 18.52 -1.09
CA PRO A 245 -6.71 19.59 -0.36
C PRO A 245 -5.46 20.11 -1.08
N LEU A 246 -4.69 19.27 -1.78
CA LEU A 246 -3.49 19.72 -2.51
C LEU A 246 -3.83 20.75 -3.60
N SER A 247 -5.00 20.62 -4.25
CA SER A 247 -5.45 21.56 -5.29
C SER A 247 -5.76 22.98 -4.80
N LEU A 248 -5.65 23.25 -3.49
CA LEU A 248 -5.76 24.60 -2.93
C LEU A 248 -4.42 25.31 -2.87
N LEU A 249 -3.31 24.58 -2.93
CA LEU A 249 -1.97 25.13 -2.84
C LEU A 249 -1.58 25.72 -4.21
N PRO A 250 -1.30 27.03 -4.29
CA PRO A 250 -1.06 27.70 -5.57
C PRO A 250 0.31 27.38 -6.19
N ASP A 251 1.32 27.15 -5.35
CA ASP A 251 2.73 27.11 -5.75
C ASP A 251 3.30 25.68 -5.68
N LEU A 252 2.53 24.69 -6.12
CA LEU A 252 3.04 23.31 -6.23
C LEU A 252 3.95 23.20 -7.47
N PRO A 253 5.04 22.41 -7.40
CA PRO A 253 5.94 22.17 -8.54
C PRO A 253 5.27 21.37 -9.67
N VAL A 254 4.09 20.80 -9.41
CA VAL A 254 3.28 20.08 -10.38
C VAL A 254 1.89 20.71 -10.49
N LYS A 255 1.34 20.68 -11.71
CA LYS A 255 -0.03 21.14 -11.95
C LYS A 255 -1.02 20.11 -11.38
N SER A 256 -1.96 20.58 -10.56
CA SER A 256 -3.03 19.74 -10.03
C SER A 256 -3.86 19.08 -11.16
N PRO A 257 -4.31 17.83 -10.98
CA PRO A 257 -5.17 17.16 -11.95
C PRO A 257 -6.53 17.85 -12.04
N ALA A 258 -7.23 17.65 -13.16
CA ALA A 258 -8.61 18.09 -13.29
C ALA A 258 -9.50 17.38 -12.24
N PRO A 259 -10.52 18.04 -11.65
CA PRO A 259 -11.33 17.48 -10.56
C PRO A 259 -11.87 16.06 -10.81
N GLN A 260 -12.35 15.80 -12.02
CA GLN A 260 -12.93 14.52 -12.43
C GLN A 260 -11.91 13.37 -12.48
N ASN A 261 -10.61 13.66 -12.50
CA ASN A 261 -9.56 12.64 -12.56
C ASN A 261 -9.48 11.80 -11.29
N ILE A 262 -9.92 12.33 -10.14
CA ILE A 262 -10.02 11.55 -8.89
C ILE A 262 -10.96 10.34 -9.04
N TYR A 263 -11.88 10.39 -10.01
CA TYR A 263 -12.76 9.27 -10.39
C TYR A 263 -12.28 8.57 -11.66
N ARG A 264 -12.03 9.32 -12.74
CA ARG A 264 -11.83 8.76 -14.08
C ARG A 264 -10.41 8.33 -14.40
N ASN A 265 -9.40 8.87 -13.71
CA ASN A 265 -7.99 8.63 -14.02
C ASN A 265 -7.10 8.68 -12.76
N LYS A 266 -7.35 7.77 -11.82
CA LYS A 266 -6.57 7.67 -10.56
C LYS A 266 -5.08 7.40 -10.79
N GLY A 267 -4.70 6.80 -11.92
CA GLY A 267 -3.30 6.58 -12.28
C GLY A 267 -2.54 7.88 -12.57
N GLU A 268 -3.20 8.87 -13.20
CA GLU A 268 -2.63 10.21 -13.38
C GLU A 268 -2.47 10.94 -12.04
N CYS A 269 -3.42 10.79 -11.12
CA CYS A 269 -3.29 11.30 -9.76
C CYS A 269 -2.07 10.70 -9.04
N ALA A 270 -1.82 9.40 -9.20
CA ALA A 270 -0.65 8.74 -8.62
C ALA A 270 0.66 9.24 -9.25
N LYS A 271 0.70 9.41 -10.57
CA LYS A 271 1.86 9.98 -11.29
C LYS A 271 2.20 11.38 -10.80
N LEU A 272 1.21 12.29 -10.79
CA LEU A 272 1.44 13.66 -10.33
C LEU A 272 1.90 13.71 -8.87
N PHE A 273 1.45 12.77 -8.04
CA PHE A 273 1.88 12.71 -6.63
C PHE A 273 3.31 12.21 -6.50
N ASP A 274 3.73 11.23 -7.31
CA ASP A 274 5.14 10.79 -7.39
C ASP A 274 6.04 11.94 -7.88
N ASP A 275 5.62 12.67 -8.91
CA ASP A 275 6.33 13.85 -9.43
C ASP A 275 6.42 14.95 -8.34
N LEU A 276 5.32 15.22 -7.62
CA LEU A 276 5.27 16.18 -6.51
C LEU A 276 6.27 15.81 -5.40
N MET A 277 6.25 14.55 -4.97
CA MET A 277 7.09 14.08 -3.87
C MET A 277 8.55 13.92 -4.28
N SER A 278 8.84 13.76 -5.57
CA SER A 278 10.22 13.71 -6.09
C SER A 278 10.89 15.08 -6.14
N ASP A 279 10.11 16.17 -6.09
CA ASP A 279 10.64 17.54 -6.11
C ASP A 279 11.35 17.91 -4.80
N GLU A 280 12.57 18.47 -4.92
CA GLU A 280 13.42 18.84 -3.79
C GLU A 280 12.86 19.96 -2.93
N THR A 281 11.89 20.74 -3.41
CA THR A 281 11.18 21.75 -2.60
C THR A 281 10.11 21.13 -1.71
N VAL A 282 9.71 19.88 -2.00
CA VAL A 282 8.64 19.15 -1.32
C VAL A 282 9.19 18.14 -0.33
N SER A 283 10.06 17.25 -0.78
CA SER A 283 10.69 16.22 0.04
C SER A 283 12.22 16.29 -0.04
N ALA A 284 12.90 15.59 0.86
CA ALA A 284 14.34 15.38 0.80
C ALA A 284 14.68 13.96 1.25
N ARG A 285 15.79 13.40 0.77
CA ARG A 285 16.30 12.12 1.25
C ARG A 285 16.63 12.21 2.75
N ALA A 286 16.24 11.18 3.50
CA ALA A 286 16.56 11.03 4.91
C ALA A 286 17.99 10.48 5.04
N GLY A 287 18.97 11.37 5.17
CA GLY A 287 20.40 11.00 5.21
C GLY A 287 20.88 10.40 3.88
N ASP A 288 21.82 9.45 3.96
CA ASP A 288 22.39 8.75 2.80
C ASP A 288 21.50 7.60 2.30
N GLY A 289 20.32 7.44 2.90
CA GLY A 289 19.35 6.42 2.56
C GLY A 289 18.47 6.80 1.36
N PRO A 290 17.84 5.82 0.71
CA PRO A 290 17.01 6.04 -0.47
C PRO A 290 15.56 6.46 -0.12
N LEU A 291 15.24 6.58 1.18
CA LEU A 291 13.95 7.05 1.69
C LEU A 291 13.86 8.58 1.64
N HIS A 292 12.72 9.09 1.22
CA HIS A 292 12.39 10.50 1.25
C HIS A 292 11.49 10.83 2.45
N SER A 293 11.76 11.99 3.05
CA SER A 293 10.92 12.61 4.07
C SER A 293 10.29 13.89 3.53
N LEU A 294 8.98 14.03 3.74
CA LEU A 294 8.25 15.26 3.43
C LEU A 294 8.77 16.41 4.33
N LYS A 295 9.15 17.53 3.73
CA LYS A 295 9.61 18.74 4.46
C LYS A 295 8.76 19.99 4.20
N ASN A 296 7.94 19.99 3.14
CA ASN A 296 7.09 21.12 2.82
C ASN A 296 5.85 21.16 3.74
N ASP A 297 5.81 22.19 4.58
CA ASP A 297 4.77 22.43 5.59
C ASP A 297 3.36 22.58 4.99
N ALA A 298 3.26 23.19 3.80
CA ALA A 298 1.98 23.39 3.12
C ALA A 298 1.43 22.05 2.61
N VAL A 299 2.26 21.25 1.94
CA VAL A 299 1.91 19.90 1.49
C VAL A 299 1.56 18.99 2.68
N LEU A 300 2.33 19.07 3.78
CA LEU A 300 2.03 18.32 5.00
C LEU A 300 0.66 18.71 5.59
N SER A 301 0.32 20.00 5.61
CA SER A 301 -1.00 20.44 6.08
C SER A 301 -2.15 19.92 5.21
N ALA A 302 -1.98 19.87 3.89
CA ALA A 302 -2.96 19.27 2.99
C ALA A 302 -3.13 17.75 3.24
N ILE A 303 -2.03 17.04 3.50
CA ILE A 303 -2.05 15.61 3.85
C ILE A 303 -2.71 15.37 5.22
N LYS A 304 -2.58 16.29 6.18
CA LYS A 304 -3.31 16.21 7.45
C LYS A 304 -4.82 16.30 7.23
N VAL A 305 -5.28 17.24 6.39
CA VAL A 305 -6.69 17.37 6.01
C VAL A 305 -7.20 16.13 5.24
N LEU A 306 -6.35 15.50 4.42
CA LEU A 306 -6.65 14.21 3.79
C LEU A 306 -7.00 13.12 4.82
N GLY A 307 -6.44 13.16 6.03
CA GLY A 307 -6.73 12.19 7.10
C GLY A 307 -8.23 12.02 7.38
N ASP A 308 -9.00 13.09 7.24
CA ASP A 308 -10.46 13.10 7.49
C ASP A 308 -11.28 12.64 6.27
N LEU A 309 -10.73 12.74 5.05
CA LEU A 309 -11.47 12.56 3.80
C LEU A 309 -12.04 11.15 3.61
N PRO A 310 -11.38 10.04 3.97
CA PRO A 310 -11.97 8.71 3.85
C PRO A 310 -13.27 8.57 4.66
N ALA A 311 -13.32 9.12 5.88
CA ALA A 311 -14.52 9.09 6.71
C ALA A 311 -15.61 10.03 6.17
N LEU A 312 -15.23 11.22 5.66
CA LEU A 312 -16.18 12.16 5.05
C LEU A 312 -16.76 11.64 3.72
N TYR A 313 -15.94 10.94 2.94
CA TYR A 313 -16.38 10.21 1.74
C TYR A 313 -17.49 9.22 2.12
N ASP A 314 -17.20 8.36 3.09
CA ASP A 314 -18.11 7.30 3.52
C ASP A 314 -19.37 7.88 4.15
N LYS A 315 -19.26 9.00 4.88
CA LYS A 315 -20.41 9.74 5.40
C LYS A 315 -21.31 10.24 4.28
N ILE A 316 -20.75 10.87 3.24
CA ILE A 316 -21.53 11.28 2.06
C ILE A 316 -22.19 10.05 1.42
N TYR A 317 -21.46 8.92 1.31
CA TYR A 317 -22.03 7.68 0.77
C TYR A 317 -23.20 7.14 1.60
N ALA A 318 -23.07 7.10 2.92
CA ALA A 318 -24.09 6.57 3.81
C ALA A 318 -25.34 7.47 3.85
N ASP A 319 -25.14 8.80 3.93
CA ASP A 319 -26.22 9.76 4.18
C ASP A 319 -26.93 10.23 2.91
N PHE A 320 -26.27 10.17 1.76
CA PHE A 320 -26.80 10.70 0.49
C PHE A 320 -28.17 10.10 0.08
N PRO A 321 -28.42 8.78 0.19
CA PRO A 321 -29.73 8.21 -0.11
C PRO A 321 -30.87 8.83 0.70
N ALA A 322 -30.67 9.03 2.01
CA ALA A 322 -31.65 9.64 2.88
C ALA A 322 -31.86 11.12 2.54
N ALA A 323 -30.77 11.86 2.32
CA ALA A 323 -30.81 13.26 1.88
C ALA A 323 -31.58 13.43 0.56
N TYR A 324 -31.32 12.56 -0.42
CA TYR A 324 -32.01 12.53 -1.71
C TYR A 324 -33.50 12.22 -1.57
N ASN A 325 -33.86 11.23 -0.74
CA ASN A 325 -35.26 10.89 -0.48
C ASN A 325 -36.00 12.04 0.21
N ALA A 326 -35.38 12.68 1.20
CA ALA A 326 -35.93 13.82 1.92
C ALA A 326 -36.10 15.09 1.05
N ALA A 327 -35.47 15.12 -0.13
CA ALA A 327 -35.66 16.11 -1.19
C ALA A 327 -36.73 15.70 -2.23
N GLY A 328 -37.63 14.78 -1.87
CA GLY A 328 -38.70 14.31 -2.75
C GLY A 328 -38.23 13.33 -3.83
N GLY A 329 -37.08 12.69 -3.64
CA GLY A 329 -36.58 11.61 -4.47
C GLY A 329 -37.04 10.23 -4.02
N HIS A 330 -36.79 9.22 -4.85
CA HIS A 330 -36.93 7.81 -4.49
C HIS A 330 -35.65 7.06 -4.88
N PHE A 331 -34.60 7.22 -4.09
CA PHE A 331 -33.26 6.70 -4.37
C PHE A 331 -33.27 5.19 -4.60
N GLY A 332 -34.00 4.46 -3.75
CA GLY A 332 -34.21 3.04 -3.87
C GLY A 332 -34.97 2.60 -5.13
N ARG A 333 -35.56 3.48 -5.94
CA ARG A 333 -36.18 3.12 -7.24
C ARG A 333 -35.23 3.28 -8.42
N ILE A 334 -34.06 3.90 -8.24
CA ILE A 334 -33.07 4.07 -9.30
C ILE A 334 -32.51 2.69 -9.67
N GLY A 335 -32.45 2.39 -10.98
CA GLY A 335 -32.16 1.04 -11.48
C GLY A 335 -30.78 0.50 -11.09
N ILE A 336 -29.78 1.37 -10.97
CA ILE A 336 -28.39 1.00 -10.61
C ILE A 336 -28.16 0.89 -9.09
N VAL A 337 -29.13 1.30 -8.27
CA VAL A 337 -29.05 1.22 -6.82
C VAL A 337 -29.53 -0.16 -6.39
N ARG A 338 -28.79 -0.83 -5.52
CA ARG A 338 -29.22 -2.04 -4.81
C ARG A 338 -29.42 -1.71 -3.34
N MET A 339 -30.19 -2.52 -2.63
CA MET A 339 -30.48 -2.32 -1.22
C MET A 339 -30.40 -3.63 -0.43
N PHE A 340 -30.12 -3.52 0.85
CA PHE A 340 -30.15 -4.62 1.78
C PHE A 340 -31.42 -4.56 2.62
N ASP A 341 -32.15 -5.67 2.63
CA ASP A 341 -33.32 -5.88 3.47
C ASP A 341 -33.16 -7.28 4.09
N PRO A 342 -33.00 -7.39 5.42
CA PRO A 342 -32.84 -8.67 6.10
C PRO A 342 -33.94 -9.69 5.78
N ALA A 343 -35.18 -9.24 5.56
CA ALA A 343 -36.30 -10.10 5.24
C ALA A 343 -36.26 -10.62 3.78
N LYS A 344 -35.46 -9.99 2.92
CA LYS A 344 -35.38 -10.31 1.48
C LYS A 344 -34.00 -10.81 1.03
N LYS A 345 -33.15 -11.27 1.96
CA LYS A 345 -31.82 -11.85 1.65
C LYS A 345 -31.87 -13.03 0.67
N ALA A 346 -32.95 -13.83 0.72
CA ALA A 346 -33.15 -14.99 -0.16
C ALA A 346 -33.88 -14.64 -1.46
N ASP A 347 -34.30 -13.38 -1.65
CA ASP A 347 -34.99 -12.94 -2.86
C ASP A 347 -34.05 -13.08 -4.07
N LYS A 348 -34.60 -13.55 -5.19
CA LYS A 348 -33.84 -13.71 -6.46
C LYS A 348 -33.75 -12.39 -7.25
N ASN A 349 -34.50 -11.37 -6.84
CA ASN A 349 -34.44 -10.04 -7.43
C ASN A 349 -33.08 -9.39 -7.16
N ARG A 350 -32.34 -9.05 -8.22
CA ARG A 350 -31.01 -8.42 -8.16
C ARG A 350 -30.99 -7.06 -7.45
N LYS A 351 -32.17 -6.49 -7.19
CA LYS A 351 -32.35 -5.29 -6.38
C LYS A 351 -31.92 -5.48 -4.92
N TYR A 352 -32.15 -6.67 -4.37
CA TYR A 352 -31.86 -7.00 -2.98
C TYR A 352 -30.50 -7.67 -2.84
N MET A 353 -29.70 -7.21 -1.89
CA MET A 353 -28.39 -7.76 -1.59
C MET A 353 -28.49 -8.92 -0.61
N ARG A 354 -27.67 -9.95 -0.83
CA ARG A 354 -27.57 -11.12 0.08
C ARG A 354 -26.78 -10.81 1.34
N THR A 355 -25.78 -9.95 1.21
CA THR A 355 -24.88 -9.51 2.29
C THR A 355 -25.14 -8.04 2.58
N GLN A 356 -24.98 -7.65 3.84
CA GLN A 356 -25.00 -6.27 4.29
C GLN A 356 -23.88 -5.52 3.55
N PRO A 357 -24.19 -4.49 2.72
CA PRO A 357 -23.15 -3.66 2.14
C PRO A 357 -22.57 -2.76 3.22
N GLN A 358 -21.30 -2.43 3.02
CA GLN A 358 -20.52 -1.58 3.91
C GLN A 358 -19.89 -0.45 3.10
N THR A 359 -19.60 0.67 3.76
CA THR A 359 -18.85 1.77 3.15
C THR A 359 -17.41 1.36 2.86
N HIS A 360 -16.76 2.04 1.91
CA HIS A 360 -15.49 1.57 1.34
C HIS A 360 -14.34 1.66 2.33
N PHE A 361 -14.18 2.81 3.01
CA PHE A 361 -13.00 3.09 3.82
C PHE A 361 -13.13 2.71 5.30
N THR A 362 -14.33 2.82 5.87
CA THR A 362 -14.61 2.70 7.30
C THR A 362 -15.49 1.48 7.65
N GLU A 363 -15.91 0.71 6.65
CA GLU A 363 -16.70 -0.53 6.79
C GLU A 363 -18.01 -0.34 7.57
N GLN A 364 -18.62 0.84 7.50
CA GLN A 364 -19.90 1.10 8.15
C GLN A 364 -21.02 0.42 7.37
N ASP A 365 -21.87 -0.32 8.07
CA ASP A 365 -23.05 -0.96 7.46
C ASP A 365 -24.00 0.10 6.88
N VAL A 366 -24.44 -0.10 5.63
CA VAL A 366 -25.35 0.82 4.92
C VAL A 366 -26.52 0.09 4.28
N GLU A 367 -27.65 0.76 4.10
CA GLU A 367 -28.82 0.16 3.45
C GLU A 367 -28.61 -0.01 1.94
N TYR A 368 -27.94 0.95 1.30
CA TYR A 368 -27.83 1.03 -0.16
C TYR A 368 -26.42 0.70 -0.66
N SER A 369 -26.35 0.06 -1.83
CA SER A 369 -25.13 -0.10 -2.61
C SER A 369 -25.33 0.50 -4.00
N TYR A 370 -24.48 1.43 -4.36
CA TYR A 370 -24.54 2.14 -5.63
C TYR A 370 -23.14 2.62 -6.09
N PRO A 371 -22.97 2.97 -7.37
CA PRO A 371 -21.67 3.39 -7.91
C PRO A 371 -21.23 4.78 -7.40
N ASP A 372 -19.97 4.88 -6.99
CA ASP A 372 -19.32 6.09 -6.46
C ASP A 372 -19.44 7.31 -7.37
N GLY A 373 -19.47 7.10 -8.69
CA GLY A 373 -19.60 8.18 -9.67
C GLY A 373 -20.85 9.06 -9.47
N LEU A 374 -21.86 8.58 -8.72
CA LEU A 374 -23.02 9.38 -8.32
C LEU A 374 -22.71 10.41 -7.24
N ILE A 375 -21.67 10.22 -6.43
CA ILE A 375 -21.34 11.11 -5.30
C ILE A 375 -19.93 11.73 -5.41
N MET A 376 -19.06 11.26 -6.30
CA MET A 376 -17.70 11.82 -6.43
C MET A 376 -17.64 13.35 -6.57
N PRO A 377 -18.55 14.01 -7.32
CA PRO A 377 -18.59 15.46 -7.33
C PRO A 377 -18.86 16.08 -5.96
N LEU A 378 -19.71 15.47 -5.12
CA LEU A 378 -19.98 15.93 -3.75
C LEU A 378 -18.77 15.75 -2.83
N VAL A 379 -18.03 14.65 -2.98
CA VAL A 379 -16.77 14.42 -2.26
C VAL A 379 -15.76 15.52 -2.60
N TRP A 380 -15.61 15.86 -3.89
CA TRP A 380 -14.79 17.01 -4.28
C TRP A 380 -15.34 18.35 -3.77
N GLY A 381 -16.66 18.46 -3.63
CA GLY A 381 -17.35 19.62 -3.03
C GLY A 381 -16.85 19.98 -1.64
N LEU A 382 -16.33 19.01 -0.87
CA LEU A 382 -15.67 19.25 0.44
C LEU A 382 -14.52 20.25 0.34
N ARG A 383 -13.89 20.41 -0.83
CA ARG A 383 -12.87 21.44 -1.08
C ARG A 383 -13.34 22.85 -0.71
N ALA A 384 -14.64 23.15 -0.85
CA ALA A 384 -15.24 24.43 -0.48
C ALA A 384 -15.15 24.72 1.03
N LEU A 385 -15.04 23.68 1.86
CA LEU A 385 -14.91 23.78 3.31
C LEU A 385 -13.45 23.94 3.74
N MET A 386 -12.52 24.04 2.80
CA MET A 386 -11.09 24.21 3.09
C MET A 386 -10.63 25.63 2.73
N VAL A 387 -9.54 26.08 3.35
CA VAL A 387 -8.89 27.36 3.03
C VAL A 387 -7.39 27.27 3.27
N VAL A 388 -6.63 28.04 2.50
CA VAL A 388 -5.21 28.28 2.81
C VAL A 388 -5.14 29.45 3.79
N LYS A 389 -4.70 29.17 5.02
CA LYS A 389 -4.45 30.16 6.06
C LYS A 389 -3.00 30.02 6.51
N ASP A 390 -2.26 31.12 6.49
CA ASP A 390 -0.83 31.15 6.86
C ASP A 390 -0.01 30.09 6.10
N GLY A 391 -0.29 29.94 4.79
CA GLY A 391 0.36 28.97 3.92
C GLY A 391 -0.06 27.50 4.16
N LYS A 392 -1.01 27.23 5.06
CA LYS A 392 -1.45 25.88 5.43
C LYS A 392 -2.90 25.64 5.07
N VAL A 393 -3.21 24.45 4.57
CA VAL A 393 -4.59 24.02 4.31
C VAL A 393 -5.25 23.65 5.64
N VAL A 394 -6.38 24.27 5.93
CA VAL A 394 -7.19 23.99 7.12
C VAL A 394 -8.67 23.93 6.76
N TRP A 395 -9.45 23.22 7.56
CA TRP A 395 -10.90 23.27 7.49
C TRP A 395 -11.42 24.63 8.00
N ARG A 396 -12.41 25.19 7.29
CA ARG A 396 -13.12 26.41 7.66
C ARG A 396 -14.15 26.20 8.78
N THR A 397 -14.66 24.97 8.88
CA THR A 397 -15.69 24.52 9.81
C THR A 397 -15.49 23.02 10.03
N ASP A 398 -16.15 22.43 11.03
CA ASP A 398 -16.17 20.99 11.18
C ASP A 398 -16.92 20.35 9.99
N PRO A 399 -16.23 19.56 9.14
CA PRO A 399 -16.82 19.06 7.90
C PRO A 399 -17.91 18.01 8.15
N ALA A 400 -17.84 17.23 9.24
CA ALA A 400 -18.85 16.23 9.56
C ALA A 400 -20.14 16.89 10.05
N LEU A 401 -20.03 17.85 10.97
CA LEU A 401 -21.17 18.65 11.45
C LEU A 401 -21.77 19.53 10.36
N PHE A 402 -20.95 20.00 9.42
CA PHE A 402 -21.44 20.71 8.25
C PHE A 402 -22.31 19.80 7.36
N LEU A 403 -21.85 18.58 7.08
CA LEU A 403 -22.62 17.60 6.30
C LEU A 403 -23.96 17.26 6.99
N ASP A 404 -23.95 17.03 8.31
CA ASP A 404 -25.18 16.77 9.08
C ASP A 404 -26.25 17.87 8.89
N ARG A 405 -25.80 19.12 8.84
CA ARG A 405 -26.69 20.29 8.74
C ARG A 405 -27.12 20.59 7.31
N HIS A 406 -26.24 20.39 6.33
CA HIS A 406 -26.42 20.96 5.00
C HIS A 406 -26.55 19.94 3.87
N LEU A 407 -26.20 18.67 4.07
CA LEU A 407 -26.20 17.67 2.99
C LEU A 407 -27.59 17.50 2.36
N ARG A 408 -28.67 17.60 3.14
CA ARG A 408 -30.05 17.56 2.60
C ARG A 408 -30.32 18.67 1.58
N ALA A 409 -29.97 19.91 1.91
CA ALA A 409 -30.17 21.05 1.02
C ALA A 409 -29.26 20.96 -0.21
N ILE A 410 -28.02 20.50 -0.03
CA ILE A 410 -27.09 20.26 -1.13
C ILE A 410 -27.62 19.17 -2.07
N ALA A 411 -28.11 18.05 -1.52
CA ALA A 411 -28.68 16.94 -2.29
C ALA A 411 -29.92 17.35 -3.09
N GLN A 412 -30.75 18.25 -2.53
CA GLN A 412 -31.91 18.79 -3.24
C GLN A 412 -31.53 19.51 -4.53
N ASN A 413 -30.49 20.33 -4.51
CA ASN A 413 -30.01 21.03 -5.70
C ASN A 413 -29.22 20.09 -6.62
N TYR A 414 -28.45 19.17 -6.03
CA TYR A 414 -27.65 18.19 -6.77
C TYR A 414 -28.50 17.16 -7.53
N LYS A 415 -29.74 16.92 -7.11
CA LYS A 415 -30.71 16.07 -7.82
C LYS A 415 -30.86 16.45 -9.29
N LEU A 416 -30.81 17.74 -9.63
CA LEU A 416 -30.86 18.20 -11.02
C LEU A 416 -29.71 17.61 -11.87
N VAL A 417 -28.49 17.58 -11.33
CA VAL A 417 -27.32 17.05 -12.03
C VAL A 417 -27.42 15.53 -12.22
N LEU A 418 -27.97 14.83 -11.23
CA LEU A 418 -28.26 13.40 -11.33
C LEU A 418 -29.32 13.09 -12.40
N GLU A 419 -30.38 13.87 -12.46
CA GLU A 419 -31.46 13.69 -13.45
C GLU A 419 -30.98 14.01 -14.87
N MET A 420 -30.22 15.09 -15.05
CA MET A 420 -29.63 15.45 -16.34
C MET A 420 -28.66 14.38 -16.87
N SER A 421 -27.89 13.75 -15.97
CA SER A 421 -27.04 12.60 -16.32
C SER A 421 -27.80 11.28 -16.45
N ARG A 422 -29.12 11.27 -16.19
CA ARG A 422 -29.97 10.07 -16.13
C ARG A 422 -29.46 9.03 -15.14
N PHE A 423 -28.89 9.49 -14.04
CA PHE A 423 -28.24 8.65 -13.02
C PHE A 423 -27.13 7.76 -13.59
N ASP A 424 -26.48 8.16 -14.69
CA ASP A 424 -25.35 7.44 -15.25
C ASP A 424 -24.06 7.88 -14.52
N PRO A 425 -23.44 7.01 -13.69
CA PRO A 425 -22.27 7.38 -12.90
C PRO A 425 -21.04 7.65 -13.77
N GLN A 426 -20.98 7.11 -14.99
CA GLN A 426 -19.88 7.40 -15.92
C GLN A 426 -20.02 8.78 -16.51
N LYS A 427 -21.24 9.17 -16.93
CA LYS A 427 -21.50 10.53 -17.43
C LYS A 427 -21.28 11.58 -16.34
N LEU A 428 -21.79 11.30 -15.13
CA LEU A 428 -21.69 12.25 -14.02
C LEU A 428 -20.24 12.37 -13.52
N GLY A 429 -19.61 11.25 -13.17
CA GLY A 429 -18.28 11.24 -12.55
C GLY A 429 -17.15 11.67 -13.50
N LYS A 430 -17.34 11.59 -14.83
CA LYS A 430 -16.37 12.06 -15.83
C LYS A 430 -16.59 13.50 -16.28
N ASN A 431 -17.72 14.11 -15.92
CA ASN A 431 -18.06 15.47 -16.32
C ASN A 431 -17.54 16.49 -15.28
N GLU A 432 -16.55 17.29 -15.68
CA GLU A 432 -15.93 18.34 -14.85
C GLU A 432 -16.94 19.35 -14.29
N ALA A 433 -17.94 19.73 -15.08
CA ALA A 433 -18.95 20.71 -14.65
C ALA A 433 -19.75 20.24 -13.43
N SER A 434 -19.93 18.93 -13.26
CA SER A 434 -20.60 18.36 -12.08
C SER A 434 -19.85 18.67 -10.79
N TYR A 435 -18.51 18.69 -10.84
CA TYR A 435 -17.64 18.96 -9.70
C TYR A 435 -17.68 20.45 -9.33
N GLY A 436 -17.61 21.35 -10.33
CA GLY A 436 -17.78 22.78 -10.12
C GLY A 436 -19.17 23.13 -9.57
N PHE A 437 -20.22 22.45 -10.06
CA PHE A 437 -21.56 22.61 -9.50
C PHE A 437 -21.61 22.20 -8.03
N ALA A 438 -21.08 21.03 -7.68
CA ALA A 438 -21.06 20.56 -6.29
C ALA A 438 -20.31 21.54 -5.37
N VAL A 439 -19.14 22.04 -5.77
CA VAL A 439 -18.39 23.06 -5.03
C VAL A 439 -19.26 24.29 -4.75
N SER A 440 -19.94 24.82 -5.77
CA SER A 440 -20.81 26.01 -5.57
C SER A 440 -21.98 25.76 -4.59
N GLN A 441 -22.48 24.52 -4.49
CA GLN A 441 -23.52 24.17 -3.52
C GLN A 441 -22.97 24.17 -2.08
N PHE A 442 -21.76 23.63 -1.88
CA PHE A 442 -21.11 23.68 -0.57
C PHE A 442 -20.75 25.12 -0.17
N GLU A 443 -20.21 25.93 -1.08
CA GLU A 443 -19.91 27.35 -0.84
C GLU A 443 -21.18 28.14 -0.47
N SER A 444 -22.28 27.90 -1.20
CA SER A 444 -23.57 28.54 -0.92
C SER A 444 -24.12 28.18 0.45
N ALA A 445 -23.98 26.91 0.87
CA ALA A 445 -24.40 26.45 2.18
C ALA A 445 -23.52 27.06 3.29
N LEU A 446 -22.20 27.12 3.10
CA LEU A 446 -21.26 27.72 4.05
C LEU A 446 -21.50 29.23 4.24
N LEU A 447 -21.80 29.96 3.16
CA LEU A 447 -22.15 31.39 3.23
C LEU A 447 -23.45 31.63 4.01
N LYS A 448 -24.43 30.74 3.89
CA LYS A 448 -25.69 30.84 4.66
C LYS A 448 -25.47 30.59 6.14
N GLU A 449 -24.63 29.62 6.49
CA GLU A 449 -24.25 29.35 7.89
C GLU A 449 -23.56 30.56 8.53
N GLY A 450 -22.59 31.17 7.84
CA GLY A 450 -21.89 32.36 8.33
C GLY A 450 -22.81 33.59 8.53
N LYS A 451 -23.85 33.75 7.69
CA LYS A 451 -24.86 34.80 7.84
C LYS A 451 -25.87 34.56 8.96
N MET A 452 -26.06 33.31 9.38
CA MET A 452 -26.94 32.97 10.50
C MET A 452 -26.21 33.05 11.86
N ALA A 453 -24.88 32.94 11.85
CA ALA A 453 -24.03 33.02 13.04
C ALA A 453 -23.56 34.45 13.37
N ALA A 454 -23.61 35.37 12.40
CA ALA A 454 -23.38 36.81 12.58
C ALA A 454 -24.70 37.53 12.86
#